data_AF-A0A662BLJ4-F1
#
_entry.id   AF-A0A662BLJ4-F1
#
_cell.length_a   1.000
_cell.length_b   1.000
_cell.length_c   1.000
_cell.angle_alpha   90.00
_cell.angle_beta   90.00
_cell.angle_gamma   90.00
#
_symmetry.space_group_name_H-M   'P 1'
#
loop_
_entity.id
_entity.type
_entity.pdbx_description
1 polymer ?
#
loop_
_entity_poly.entity_id
_entity_poly.type
_entity_poly.pdbx_seq_one_letter_code
_entity_poly.pdbx_strand_id
1 'polypeptide(L)' 'MLRNIKNTPRVIILIIDLFIVIASVVLAYLLRFNFAIPEVEMDVFPQVLGYIVLVRLLSFLIGRT' A
#
# COMPACT_ATOMS: atom_id res chain seq x y z
N MET A 1 27.72 1.06 -26.06
CA MET A 1 26.29 1.34 -26.22
C MET A 1 25.68 1.50 -24.83
N LEU A 2 25.68 2.72 -24.28
CA LEU A 2 25.18 2.99 -22.92
C LEU A 2 23.64 3.01 -22.96
N ARG A 3 23.01 2.10 -22.23
CA ARG A 3 21.55 1.92 -22.23
C ARG A 3 20.89 3.10 -21.52
N ASN A 4 20.21 3.97 -22.28
CA ASN A 4 19.35 5.05 -21.79
C ASN A 4 18.24 4.49 -20.88
N ILE A 5 18.34 4.69 -19.57
CA ILE A 5 17.25 4.46 -18.62
C ILE A 5 16.46 5.77 -18.51
N LYS A 6 15.53 6.02 -19.44
CA LYS A 6 14.77 7.27 -19.48
C LYS A 6 13.49 7.23 -18.62
N ASN A 7 13.07 6.06 -18.15
CA ASN A 7 11.84 5.87 -17.38
C ASN A 7 12.12 5.10 -16.08
N THR A 8 11.55 5.56 -14.96
CA THR A 8 11.55 4.80 -13.69
C THR A 8 10.90 3.44 -13.94
N PRO A 9 11.55 2.33 -13.54
CA PRO A 9 10.97 1.00 -13.64
C PRO A 9 9.58 0.95 -13.00
N ARG A 10 8.59 0.44 -13.73
CA ARG A 10 7.19 0.37 -13.29
C ARG A 10 7.01 -0.37 -11.96
N VAL A 11 7.85 -1.36 -11.69
CA VAL A 11 7.89 -2.10 -10.42
C VAL A 11 8.29 -1.18 -9.25
N ILE A 12 9.20 -0.23 -9.46
CA ILE A 12 9.60 0.72 -8.41
C ILE A 12 8.43 1.64 -8.05
N ILE A 13 7.65 2.09 -9.04
CA ILE A 13 6.45 2.90 -8.81
C ILE A 13 5.44 2.12 -7.97
N LEU A 14 5.19 0.84 -8.31
CA LEU A 14 4.30 -0.03 -7.54
C LEU A 14 4.77 -0.24 -6.09
N ILE A 15 6.07 -0.45 -5.89
CA ILE A 15 6.64 -0.64 -4.54
C ILE A 15 6.43 0.62 -3.70
N ILE A 16 6.72 1.80 -4.27
CA ILE A 16 6.54 3.07 -3.57
C ILE A 16 5.06 3.32 -3.25
N ASP A 17 4.16 3.07 -4.20
CA ASP A 17 2.72 3.22 -3.98
C ASP A 17 2.21 2.30 -2.86
N LEU A 18 2.56 1.01 -2.91
CA LEU A 18 2.19 0.05 -1.87
C LEU A 18 2.74 0.44 -0.50
N PHE A 19 4.00 0.91 -0.44
CA PHE A 19 4.59 1.38 0.80
C PHE A 19 3.82 2.57 1.38
N ILE A 20 3.51 3.57 0.56
CA ILE A 20 2.75 4.76 0.98
C ILE A 20 1.36 4.34 1.49
N VAL A 21 0.66 3.47 0.76
CA VAL A 21 -0.69 3.02 1.16
C VAL A 21 -0.66 2.25 2.46
N ILE A 22 0.24 1.28 2.61
CA ILE A 22 0.37 0.48 3.84
C ILE A 22 0.71 1.37 5.02
N ALA A 23 1.71 2.25 4.88
CA ALA A 23 2.10 3.20 5.92
C ALA A 23 0.93 4.12 6.31
N SER A 24 0.18 4.61 5.32
CA SER A 24 -0.98 5.47 5.56
C SER A 24 -2.09 4.76 6.34
N VAL A 25 -2.37 3.50 6.02
CA VAL A 25 -3.38 2.69 6.74
C VAL A 25 -2.93 2.40 8.17
N VAL A 26 -1.66 2.04 8.38
CA VAL A 26 -1.10 1.84 9.73
C VAL A 26 -1.20 3.12 10.56
N LEU A 27 -0.78 4.27 10.00
CA LEU A 27 -0.87 5.55 10.68
C LEU A 27 -2.32 5.93 10.99
N ALA A 28 -3.26 5.67 10.08
CA ALA A 28 -4.68 5.90 10.32
C ALA A 28 -5.21 5.07 11.49
N TYR A 29 -4.82 3.80 11.62
CA TYR A 29 -5.19 2.97 12.77
C TYR A 29 -4.58 3.49 14.08
N LEU A 30 -3.30 3.83 14.07
CA LEU A 30 -2.64 4.38 15.25
C LEU A 30 -3.31 5.67 15.72
N LEU A 31 -3.60 6.61 14.81
CA LEU A 31 -4.25 7.87 15.16
C LEU A 31 -5.72 7.67 15.56
N ARG A 32 -6.46 6.80 14.87
CA ARG A 32 -7.86 6.47 15.17
C ARG A 32 -8.03 5.93 16.58
N PHE A 33 -7.10 5.09 17.02
CA PHE A 33 -7.16 4.44 18.32
C PHE A 33 -6.22 5.06 19.36
N ASN A 34 -5.68 6.27 19.10
CA ASN A 34 -4.74 6.95 20.00
C ASN A 34 -3.57 6.05 20.46
N PHE A 35 -3.00 5.28 19.53
CA PHE A 35 -1.92 4.31 19.75
C PHE A 35 -2.29 3.10 20.64
N ALA A 36 -3.57 2.90 20.94
CA ALA A 36 -4.09 1.77 21.72
C ALA A 36 -5.16 1.01 20.93
N ILE A 37 -4.73 0.19 19.96
CA ILE A 37 -5.63 -0.58 19.08
C ILE A 37 -6.24 -1.75 19.88
N PRO A 38 -7.58 -1.88 19.95
CA PRO A 38 -8.23 -3.00 20.62
C PRO A 38 -8.04 -4.31 19.83
N GLU A 39 -7.95 -5.45 20.54
CA GLU A 39 -7.68 -6.77 19.94
C GLU A 39 -8.65 -7.14 18.81
N VAL A 40 -9.94 -6.85 19.01
CA VAL A 40 -11.00 -7.09 18.01
C VAL A 40 -10.70 -6.42 16.67
N GLU A 41 -10.12 -5.22 16.68
CA GLU A 41 -9.76 -4.48 15.48
C GLU A 41 -8.42 -4.93 14.89
N MET A 42 -7.54 -5.49 15.72
CA MET A 42 -6.25 -6.03 15.31
C MET A 42 -6.41 -7.38 14.59
N ASP A 43 -7.37 -8.21 15.00
CA ASP A 43 -7.67 -9.50 14.36
C ASP A 43 -8.15 -9.33 12.91
N VAL A 44 -8.95 -8.30 12.65
CA VAL A 44 -9.47 -7.99 11.31
C VAL A 44 -8.51 -7.16 10.47
N PHE A 45 -7.51 -6.53 11.08
CA PHE A 45 -6.58 -5.62 10.40
C PHE A 45 -5.87 -6.25 9.19
N PRO A 46 -5.34 -7.50 9.25
CA PRO A 46 -4.74 -8.15 8.07
C PRO A 46 -5.71 -8.32 6.91
N GLN A 47 -6.99 -8.59 7.19
CA GLN A 47 -8.02 -8.73 6.17
C GLN A 47 -8.30 -7.38 5.51
N VAL A 48 -8.49 -6.33 6.31
CA VAL A 48 -8.71 -4.95 5.82
C VAL A 48 -7.54 -4.49 4.94
N LEU A 49 -6.31 -4.65 5.44
CA LEU A 49 -5.11 -4.29 4.69
C LEU A 49 -4.98 -5.11 3.41
N GLY A 50 -5.31 -6.41 3.45
CA GLY A 50 -5.34 -7.29 2.28
C GLY A 50 -6.32 -6.81 1.21
N TYR A 51 -7.55 -6.42 1.57
CA TYR A 51 -8.51 -5.86 0.62
C TYR A 51 -8.02 -4.55 -0.01
N ILE A 52 -7.43 -3.65 0.78
CA ILE A 52 -6.89 -2.38 0.28
C ILE A 52 -5.75 -2.64 -0.72
N VAL A 53 -4.80 -3.50 -0.37
CA VAL A 53 -3.67 -3.87 -1.24
C VAL A 53 -4.18 -4.55 -2.52
N LEU A 54 -5.16 -5.45 -2.42
CA LEU A 54 -5.77 -6.11 -3.58
C LEU A 54 -6.38 -5.08 -4.54
N VAL A 55 -7.17 -4.13 -4.02
CA VAL A 55 -7.75 -3.07 -4.84
C VAL A 55 -6.66 -2.21 -5.49
N ARG A 56 -5.61 -1.84 -4.76
CA ARG A 56 -4.46 -1.09 -5.32
C ARG A 56 -3.75 -1.85 -6.44
N LEU A 57 -3.47 -3.14 -6.24
CA LEU A 57 -2.85 -3.99 -7.26
C LEU A 57 -3.72 -4.06 -8.52
N LEU A 58 -5.03 -4.29 -8.37
CA LEU A 58 -5.95 -4.31 -9.50
C LEU A 58 -6.02 -2.95 -10.21
N SER A 59 -6.09 -1.84 -9.45
CA SER A 59 -6.04 -0.49 -10.01
C SER A 59 -4.76 -0.22 -10.79
N PHE A 60 -3.60 -0.62 -10.28
CA PHE A 60 -2.32 -0.47 -10.96
C PHE A 60 -2.24 -1.29 -12.26
N LEU A 61 -2.73 -2.53 -12.23
CA LEU A 61 -2.77 -3.40 -13.40
C LEU A 61 -3.69 -2.86 -14.50
N ILE A 62 -4.89 -2.41 -14.13
CA ILE A 62 -5.90 -1.86 -15.07
C ILE A 62 -5.47 -0.51 -15.60
N GLY A 63 -4.98 0.38 -14.73
CA GLY A 63 -4.59 1.75 -15.09
C GLY A 63 -3.39 1.84 -16.02
N ARG A 64 -2.62 0.75 -16.19
CA ARG A 64 -1.35 0.69 -16.95
C ARG A 64 -0.26 1.69 -16.52
N THR A 65 -0.50 2.53 -15.53
CA THR A 65 0.49 3.22 -14.68
C THR A 65 1.33 2.22 -13.93
#